data_AF-A0A2D1R111-F1
#
_entry.id   AF-A0A2D1R111-F1
#
_cell.length_a   1.000
_cell.length_b   1.000
_cell.length_c   1.000
_cell.angle_alpha   90.00
_cell.angle_beta   90.00
_cell.angle_gamma   90.00
#
_symmetry.space_group_name_H-M   'P 1'
#
loop_
_entity.id
_entity.type
_entity.pdbx_description
1 polymer ?
#
loop_
_entity_poly.entity_id
_entity_poly.type
_entity_poly.pdbx_seq_one_letter_code
_entity_poly.pdbx_strand_id
1 'polypeptide(L)' 'MGENHGHFSLEERIEIYRLHAAGKSRKSIATRPGRSAFTISHEPRRNSAKTKARPDGYEPVRAHHLAERRRR' A
#
# COMPACT_ATOMS: atom_id res chain seq x y z
N MET A 1 -5.41 22.42 1.05
CA MET A 1 -4.42 21.32 1.17
C MET A 1 -4.77 20.28 0.14
N GLY A 2 -4.38 20.54 -1.11
CA GLY A 2 -4.68 19.68 -2.25
C GLY A 2 -3.45 18.83 -2.54
N GLU A 3 -3.30 17.73 -1.83
CA GLU A 3 -2.23 16.78 -2.11
C GLU A 3 -2.85 15.62 -2.84
N ASN A 4 -2.46 15.47 -4.10
CA ASN A 4 -2.94 14.49 -5.05
C ASN A 4 -3.05 13.08 -4.42
N HIS A 5 -4.21 12.75 -3.85
CA HIS A 5 -4.55 11.44 -3.31
C HIS A 5 -4.77 10.41 -4.44
N GLY A 6 -4.05 10.57 -5.55
CA GLY A 6 -4.02 9.61 -6.64
C GLY A 6 -3.73 8.23 -6.07
N HIS A 7 -4.57 7.27 -6.46
CA HIS A 7 -4.48 5.88 -6.05
C HIS A 7 -3.06 5.35 -6.23
N PHE A 8 -2.62 4.46 -5.34
CA PHE A 8 -1.35 3.79 -5.53
C PHE A 8 -1.42 2.89 -6.77
N SER A 9 -0.47 3.12 -7.69
CA SER A 9 -0.19 2.21 -8.80
C SER A 9 0.27 0.85 -8.28
N LEU A 10 0.13 -0.17 -9.13
CA LEU A 10 0.57 -1.52 -8.78
C LEU A 10 2.05 -1.57 -8.38
N GLU A 11 2.90 -0.84 -9.12
CA GLU A 11 4.34 -0.74 -8.85
C GLU A 11 4.64 -0.11 -7.47
N GLU A 12 3.96 1.00 -7.13
CA GLU A 12 4.13 1.64 -5.81
C GLU A 12 3.78 0.67 -4.67
N ARG A 13 2.70 -0.12 -4.83
CA ARG A 13 2.28 -1.11 -3.84
C ARG A 13 3.31 -2.22 -3.68
N ILE A 14 3.87 -2.71 -4.78
CA ILE A 14 4.92 -3.74 -4.77
C ILE A 14 6.18 -3.20 -4.10
N GLU A 15 6.57 -1.98 -4.40
CA GLU A 15 7.73 -1.31 -3.78
C GLU A 15 7.53 -1.17 -2.26
N ILE A 16 6.35 -0.72 -1.81
CA ILE A 16 5.99 -0.63 -0.39
C ILE A 16 6.10 -2.01 0.28
N TYR A 17 5.56 -3.05 -0.35
CA TYR A 17 5.64 -4.42 0.17
C TYR A 17 7.09 -4.90 0.30
N ARG A 18 7.91 -4.71 -0.74
CA ARG A 18 9.34 -5.10 -0.73
C ARG A 18 10.12 -4.38 0.37
N LEU A 19 9.90 -3.07 0.53
CA LEU A 19 10.60 -2.28 1.54
C LEU A 19 10.12 -2.61 2.97
N HIS A 20 8.83 -2.92 3.14
CA HIS A 20 8.30 -3.38 4.42
C HIS A 20 8.84 -4.76 4.79
N ALA A 21 8.93 -5.68 3.83
CA ALA A 21 9.58 -6.98 4.00
C ALA A 21 11.09 -6.84 4.32
N ALA A 22 11.75 -5.81 3.78
CA ALA A 22 13.12 -5.45 4.11
C ALA A 22 13.28 -4.70 5.45
N GLY A 23 12.22 -4.54 6.25
CA GLY A 23 12.25 -3.90 7.56
C GLY A 23 12.51 -2.39 7.53
N LYS A 24 12.31 -1.71 6.39
CA LYS A 24 12.52 -0.27 6.29
C LYS A 24 11.43 0.51 7.03
N SER A 25 11.81 1.65 7.62
CA SER A 25 10.87 2.52 8.32
C SER A 25 9.91 3.20 7.35
N ARG A 26 8.67 3.45 7.77
CA ARG A 26 7.62 4.07 6.93
C ARG A 26 8.05 5.43 6.34
N LYS A 27 8.83 6.20 7.09
CA LYS A 27 9.43 7.47 6.60
C LYS A 27 10.41 7.23 5.45
N SER A 28 11.25 6.20 5.54
CA SER A 28 12.17 5.83 4.47
C SER A 28 11.46 5.20 3.26
N ILE A 29 10.31 4.56 3.48
CA ILE A 29 9.49 4.04 2.38
C ILE A 29 8.84 5.20 1.63
N ALA A 30 8.31 6.18 2.36
CA ALA A 30 7.64 7.38 1.83
C ALA A 30 8.51 8.25 0.92
N THR A 31 9.82 8.34 1.17
CA THR A 31 10.74 9.16 0.36
C THR A 31 10.92 8.66 -1.06
N ARG A 32 10.69 7.37 -1.32
CA ARG A 32 10.96 6.75 -2.63
C ARG A 32 9.85 6.96 -3.67
N PRO A 33 8.56 6.75 -3.35
CA PRO A 33 7.45 7.13 -4.22
C PRO A 33 7.05 8.61 -4.07
N GLY A 34 7.74 9.39 -3.22
CA GLY A 34 7.40 10.80 -2.97
C GLY A 34 6.03 11.00 -2.32
N ARG A 35 5.60 10.05 -1.47
CA ARG A 35 4.28 10.07 -0.82
C ARG A 35 4.41 10.39 0.66
N SER A 36 3.36 10.92 1.27
CA SER A 36 3.33 11.11 2.73
C SER A 36 3.43 9.76 3.47
N ALA A 37 4.22 9.72 4.53
CA ALA A 37 4.32 8.57 5.44
C ALA A 37 2.96 8.17 6.03
N PHE A 38 2.03 9.13 6.13
CA PHE A 38 0.64 8.88 6.51
C PHE A 38 -0.04 7.97 5.49
N THR A 39 0.03 8.31 4.20
CA THR A 39 -0.58 7.54 3.09
C THR A 39 -0.02 6.12 3.02
N ILE A 40 1.31 5.97 3.16
CA ILE A 40 2.00 4.67 3.21
C ILE A 40 1.56 3.83 4.41
N SER A 41 1.25 4.45 5.55
CA SER A 41 0.80 3.72 6.74
C SER A 41 -0.62 3.17 6.59
N HIS A 42 -1.49 3.92 5.91
CA HIS A 42 -2.89 3.53 5.72
C HIS A 42 -3.07 2.47 4.64
N GLU A 43 -2.18 2.39 3.65
CA GLU A 43 -2.31 1.48 2.52
C GLU A 43 -2.25 -0.01 2.94
N PRO A 44 -1.24 -0.48 3.71
CA PRO A 44 -1.21 -1.84 4.20
C PRO A 44 -2.36 -2.05 5.16
N ARG A 45 -2.58 -1.15 6.12
CA ARG A 45 -3.62 -1.27 7.14
C ARG A 45 -5.04 -1.45 6.57
N ARG A 46 -5.35 -0.80 5.44
CA ARG A 46 -6.64 -0.96 4.74
C ARG A 46 -6.75 -2.26 3.94
N ASN A 47 -5.62 -2.86 3.54
CA ASN A 47 -5.57 -3.99 2.61
C ASN A 47 -5.01 -5.29 3.23
N SER A 48 -4.51 -5.25 4.46
CA SER A 48 -3.95 -6.38 5.20
C SER A 48 -4.93 -7.02 6.18
N ALA A 49 -6.23 -6.71 6.05
CA ALA A 49 -7.27 -7.35 6.85
C ALA A 49 -7.20 -8.88 6.67
N LYS A 50 -7.01 -9.60 7.78
CA LYS A 50 -7.09 -11.06 7.82
C LYS A 50 -8.47 -11.48 7.37
N THR A 51 -8.52 -12.47 6.48
CA THR A 51 -9.78 -13.11 6.04
C THR A 51 -9.60 -14.62 6.12
N LYS A 52 -10.70 -15.38 6.25
CA LYS A 52 -10.62 -16.85 6.31
C LYS A 52 -9.85 -17.48 5.13
N ALA A 53 -9.87 -16.82 3.96
CA ALA A 53 -9.13 -17.25 2.78
C ALA A 53 -7.65 -16.83 2.75
N ARG A 54 -7.16 -16.05 3.73
CA ARG A 54 -5.81 -15.45 3.71
C ARG A 54 -5.16 -15.44 5.09
N PRO A 55 -4.17 -16.31 5.33
CA PRO A 55 -3.39 -16.31 6.55
C PRO A 55 -2.39 -15.15 6.51
N ASP A 56 -2.85 -13.99 6.97
CA ASP A 56 -2.06 -12.78 7.25
C ASP A 56 -1.28 -12.13 6.09
N GLY A 57 -1.06 -10.82 6.21
CA GLY A 57 -0.12 -10.10 5.35
C GLY A 57 -0.73 -9.26 4.23
N TYR A 58 0.10 -8.34 3.78
CA TYR A 58 -0.21 -7.38 2.73
C TYR A 58 0.09 -7.98 1.35
N GLU A 59 -0.91 -8.10 0.47
CA GLU A 59 -0.70 -8.46 -0.95
C GLU A 59 -0.91 -7.23 -1.83
N PRO A 60 0.15 -6.70 -2.48
CA PRO A 60 0.07 -5.50 -3.29
C PRO A 60 -0.78 -5.66 -4.55
N VAL A 61 -0.68 -6.83 -5.23
CA VAL A 61 -1.43 -7.13 -6.45
C VAL A 61 -2.93 -7.18 -6.18
N ARG A 62 -3.35 -7.93 -5.15
CA ARG A 62 -4.75 -8.00 -4.73
C ARG A 62 -5.28 -6.64 -4.29
N ALA A 63 -4.49 -5.87 -3.54
CA ALA A 63 -4.87 -4.53 -3.10
C ALA A 63 -5.13 -3.58 -4.29
N HIS A 64 -4.35 -3.72 -5.37
CA HIS A 64 -4.58 -3.01 -6.63
C HIS A 64 -5.89 -3.46 -7.29
N HIS A 65 -6.11 -4.76 -7.50
CA HIS A 65 -7.37 -5.26 -8.07
C HIS A 65 -8.61 -4.87 -7.26
N LEU A 66 -8.52 -4.85 -5.93
CA LEU A 66 -9.61 -4.40 -5.07
C LEU A 66 -9.90 -2.90 -5.24
N ALA A 67 -8.85 -2.08 -5.38
CA ALA A 67 -9.00 -0.66 -5.65
C ALA A 67 -9.64 -0.42 -7.02
N GLU A 68 -9.20 -1.15 -8.05
CA GLU A 68 -9.79 -1.10 -9.40
C GLU A 68 -11.25 -1.56 -9.39
N ARG A 69 -11.60 -2.60 -8.63
CA ARG A 69 -12.99 -3.06 -8.50
C ARG A 69 -13.89 -2.05 -7.81
N ARG A 70 -13.39 -1.32 -6.81
CA ARG A 70 -14.14 -0.26 -6.11
C ARG A 70 -14.36 1.00 -6.96
N ARG A 71 -13.65 1.12 -8.09
CA ARG A 71 -13.75 2.23 -9.02
C ARG A 71 -14.87 2.05 -10.05
N ARG A 72 -15.29 0.81 -10.31
CA ARG A 72 -16.48 0.49 -11.09
C ARG A 72 -17.72 0.57 -10.22
#